data_AF-A0A4S2SEY4-F1
#
_entry.id   AF-A0A4S2SEY4-F1
#
_cell.length_a   1.000
_cell.length_b   1.000
_cell.length_c   1.000
_cell.angle_alpha   90.00
_cell.angle_beta   90.00
_cell.angle_gamma   90.00
#
_symmetry.space_group_name_H-M   'P 1'
#
loop_
_entity.id
_entity.type
_entity.pdbx_description
1 polymer ?
#
loop_
_entity_poly.entity_id
_entity_poly.type
_entity_poly.pdbx_seq_one_letter_code
_entity_poly.pdbx_strand_id
1 'polypeptide(L)'
;LHGTRGGLVAGGLFVLPGVLALLALAAVYVAFGSTTAVTAPFAGLAPAVLAIVAQAVVRVAKRALTSPALVAIAVASFLALALFAVPFPVVVLVAGFLGWALHRRGAAALAARSAAPVS
;
A
#
# COMPACT_ATOMS: atom_id res chain seq x y z
N LEU A 1 -6.14 2.88 -22.58
CA LEU A 1 -6.37 4.33 -22.35
C LEU A 1 -7.56 4.55 -21.42
N HIS A 2 -7.36 4.49 -20.11
CA HIS A 2 -8.23 5.08 -19.08
C HIS A 2 -7.35 5.47 -17.88
N GLY A 3 -6.34 6.31 -18.14
CA GLY A 3 -5.14 6.47 -17.30
C GLY A 3 -5.36 6.89 -15.84
N THR A 4 -6.45 7.58 -15.51
CA THR A 4 -6.79 8.02 -14.14
C THR A 4 -8.25 7.76 -13.78
N ARG A 5 -9.19 8.01 -14.71
CA ARG A 5 -10.61 7.72 -14.55
C ARG A 5 -10.91 6.22 -14.36
N GLY A 6 -10.19 5.36 -15.10
CA GLY A 6 -10.32 3.91 -14.97
C GLY A 6 -9.77 3.39 -13.64
N GLY A 7 -8.69 4.00 -13.13
CA GLY A 7 -8.12 3.66 -11.83
C GLY A 7 -9.02 4.02 -10.65
N LEU A 8 -9.69 5.18 -10.70
CA LEU A 8 -10.65 5.59 -9.67
C LEU A 8 -11.89 4.70 -9.65
N VAL A 9 -12.45 4.37 -10.81
CA VAL A 9 -13.64 3.49 -10.91
C VAL A 9 -13.27 2.05 -10.51
N ALA A 10 -12.14 1.52 -10.98
CA ALA A 10 -11.68 0.19 -10.60
C ALA A 10 -11.34 0.10 -9.10
N GLY A 11 -10.74 1.14 -8.53
CA GLY A 11 -10.49 1.23 -7.09
C GLY A 11 -11.80 1.27 -6.29
N GLY A 12 -12.76 2.10 -6.70
CA GLY A 12 -14.08 2.17 -6.06
C GLY A 12 -14.83 0.84 -6.11
N LEU A 13 -14.84 0.18 -7.27
CA LEU A 13 -15.50 -1.11 -7.45
C LEU A 13 -14.78 -2.25 -6.71
N PHE A 14 -13.48 -2.13 -6.44
CA PHE A 14 -12.70 -3.09 -5.65
C PHE A 14 -12.89 -2.92 -4.13
N VAL A 15 -13.12 -1.71 -3.65
CA VAL A 15 -13.39 -1.46 -2.23
C VAL A 15 -14.79 -1.95 -1.85
N LEU A 16 -15.77 -1.81 -2.75
CA LEU A 16 -17.16 -2.22 -2.54
C LEU A 16 -17.32 -3.67 -2.02
N PRO A 17 -16.73 -4.72 -2.64
CA PRO A 17 -16.84 -6.09 -2.14
C PRO A 17 -16.19 -6.27 -0.76
N GLY A 18 -15.10 -5.53 -0.47
CA GLY A 18 -14.48 -5.55 0.86
C GLY A 18 -15.39 -4.98 1.94
N VAL A 19 -16.08 -3.87 1.66
CA VAL A 19 -17.06 -3.26 2.57
C VAL A 19 -18.23 -4.21 2.81
N LEU A 20 -18.74 -4.87 1.77
CA LEU A 20 -19.82 -5.85 1.90
C LEU A 20 -19.39 -7.06 2.76
N ALA A 21 -18.18 -7.58 2.54
CA ALA A 21 -17.65 -8.69 3.34
C ALA A 21 -17.50 -8.28 4.82
N LEU A 22 -16.95 -7.09 5.10
CA LEU A 22 -16.81 -6.57 6.46
C LEU A 22 -18.16 -6.35 7.14
N LEU A 23 -19.15 -5.80 6.43
CA LEU A 23 -20.52 -5.63 6.93
C LEU A 23 -21.17 -6.97 7.27
N ALA A 24 -21.05 -7.96 6.37
CA ALA A 24 -21.57 -9.30 6.61
C ALA A 24 -20.90 -9.94 7.84
N LEU A 25 -19.57 -9.84 7.94
CA LEU A 25 -18.82 -10.39 9.08
C LEU A 25 -19.19 -9.68 10.39
N ALA A 26 -19.37 -8.36 10.37
CA ALA A 26 -19.82 -7.58 11.51
C ALA A 26 -21.23 -7.99 11.96
N ALA A 27 -22.16 -8.18 11.02
CA ALA A 27 -23.52 -8.64 11.31
C ALA A 27 -23.52 -10.03 11.96
N VAL A 28 -22.72 -10.97 11.42
CA VAL A 28 -22.54 -12.31 12.00
C VAL A 28 -21.94 -12.23 13.40
N TYR A 29 -20.92 -11.40 13.60
CA TYR A 29 -20.28 -11.24 14.90
C TYR A 29 -21.25 -10.69 15.97
N VAL A 30 -22.08 -9.70 15.62
CA VAL A 30 -23.10 -9.16 16.53
C VAL A 30 -24.20 -10.19 16.83
N ALA A 31 -24.59 -11.01 15.85
CA ALA A 31 -25.65 -12.01 16.03
C ALA A 31 -25.19 -13.27 16.79
N PHE A 32 -23.92 -13.67 16.68
CA PHE A 32 -23.43 -14.98 17.19
C PHE A 32 -22.23 -14.89 18.15
N GLY A 33 -21.70 -13.70 18.44
CA GLY A 33 -20.42 -13.45 19.12
C GLY A 33 -20.27 -13.99 20.54
N SER A 34 -21.32 -14.56 21.15
CA SER A 34 -21.32 -15.13 22.50
C SER A 34 -21.18 -16.66 22.56
N THR A 35 -21.13 -17.37 21.43
CA THR A 35 -20.96 -18.83 21.43
C THR A 35 -19.49 -19.27 21.29
N THR A 36 -19.06 -20.23 22.12
CA THR A 36 -17.70 -20.81 22.14
C THR A 36 -17.22 -21.38 20.79
N ALA A 37 -18.15 -21.65 19.87
CA ALA A 37 -17.87 -22.04 18.49
C ALA A 37 -17.20 -20.92 17.67
N VAL A 38 -17.37 -19.66 18.07
CA VAL A 38 -16.83 -18.48 17.39
C VAL A 38 -15.44 -18.14 17.92
N THR A 39 -15.10 -18.37 19.19
CA THR A 39 -13.77 -18.02 19.73
C THR A 39 -12.63 -18.89 19.20
N ALA A 40 -12.87 -20.17 18.91
CA ALA A 40 -11.83 -21.09 18.41
C ALA A 40 -11.23 -20.68 17.05
N PRO A 41 -12.01 -20.36 15.99
CA PRO A 41 -11.45 -19.88 14.73
C PRO A 41 -10.86 -18.46 14.85
N PHE A 42 -11.40 -17.59 15.70
CA PHE A 42 -10.89 -16.22 15.85
C PHE A 42 -9.50 -16.18 16.51
N ALA A 43 -9.18 -17.16 17.37
CA ALA A 43 -7.83 -17.33 17.93
C ALA A 43 -6.78 -17.65 16.85
N GLY A 44 -7.14 -18.44 15.83
CA GLY A 44 -6.27 -18.74 14.69
C GLY A 44 -6.30 -17.67 13.58
N LEU A 45 -7.37 -16.88 13.51
CA LEU A 45 -7.58 -15.88 12.46
C LEU A 45 -6.63 -14.69 12.58
N ALA A 46 -6.44 -14.14 13.79
CA ALA A 46 -5.53 -13.02 13.99
C ALA A 46 -4.09 -13.29 13.48
N PRO A 47 -3.42 -14.40 13.87
CA PRO A 47 -2.10 -14.70 13.33
C PRO A 47 -2.12 -15.07 11.83
N ALA A 48 -3.18 -15.72 11.33
CA ALA A 48 -3.31 -16.05 9.91
C ALA A 48 -3.44 -14.77 9.04
N VAL A 49 -4.27 -13.82 9.46
CA VAL A 49 -4.42 -12.52 8.80
C VAL A 49 -3.12 -11.75 8.85
N LEU A 50 -2.45 -11.70 10.00
CA LEU A 50 -1.14 -11.06 10.12
C LEU A 50 -0.12 -11.66 9.13
N ALA A 51 -0.07 -12.99 9.02
CA ALA A 51 0.83 -13.67 8.08
C ALA A 51 0.53 -13.32 6.62
N ILE A 52 -0.75 -13.29 6.23
CA ILE A 52 -1.17 -12.92 4.87
C ILE A 52 -0.81 -11.47 4.56
N VAL A 53 -1.10 -10.54 5.49
CA VAL A 53 -0.78 -9.12 5.34
C VAL A 53 0.74 -8.92 5.27
N ALA A 54 1.51 -9.56 6.14
CA ALA A 54 2.97 -9.50 6.10
C ALA A 54 3.53 -9.98 4.75
N GLN A 55 3.04 -11.12 4.24
CA GLN A 55 3.42 -11.63 2.92
C GLN A 55 3.06 -10.65 1.80
N ALA A 56 1.85 -10.08 1.84
CA ALA A 56 1.40 -9.08 0.86
C ALA A 56 2.31 -7.85 0.88
N VAL A 57 2.66 -7.35 2.07
CA VAL A 57 3.58 -6.21 2.25
C VAL A 57 4.96 -6.52 1.69
N VAL A 58 5.55 -7.68 2.01
CA VAL A 58 6.87 -8.09 1.48
C VAL A 58 6.84 -8.19 -0.04
N ARG A 59 5.78 -8.76 -0.61
CA ARG A 59 5.62 -8.89 -2.07
C ARG A 59 5.52 -7.52 -2.74
N VAL A 60 4.75 -6.60 -2.17
CA VAL A 60 4.61 -5.22 -2.67
C VAL A 60 5.92 -4.45 -2.53
N ALA A 61 6.58 -4.53 -1.37
CA ALA A 61 7.84 -3.85 -1.10
C ALA A 61 8.94 -4.27 -2.09
N LYS A 62 9.09 -5.57 -2.37
CA LYS A 62 10.05 -6.06 -3.37
C LYS A 62 9.79 -5.50 -4.77
N ARG A 63 8.52 -5.30 -5.13
CA ARG A 63 8.13 -4.73 -6.43
C ARG A 63 8.26 -3.21 -6.48
N ALA A 64 8.09 -2.54 -5.34
CA ALA A 64 8.07 -1.07 -5.25
C ALA A 64 9.45 -0.47 -4.94
N LEU A 65 10.25 -1.09 -4.07
CA LEU A 65 11.57 -0.60 -3.62
C LEU A 65 12.66 -1.14 -4.54
N THR A 66 12.73 -0.57 -5.74
CA THR A 66 13.71 -0.99 -6.76
C THR A 66 15.04 -0.24 -6.66
N SER A 67 15.15 0.81 -5.84
CA SER A 67 16.35 1.63 -5.70
C SER A 67 16.60 2.08 -4.25
N PRO A 68 17.87 2.35 -3.87
CA PRO A 68 18.21 2.83 -2.52
C PRO A 68 17.49 4.12 -2.14
N ALA A 69 17.21 4.99 -3.12
CA ALA A 69 16.50 6.24 -2.88
C ALA A 69 15.00 6.01 -2.55
N LEU A 70 14.36 5.00 -3.15
CA LEU A 70 12.99 4.61 -2.79
C LEU A 70 12.95 3.99 -1.39
N VAL A 71 13.97 3.24 -1.00
CA VAL A 71 14.13 2.73 0.37
C VAL A 71 14.23 3.89 1.37
N ALA A 72 15.04 4.92 1.08
CA ALA A 72 15.17 6.09 1.94
C ALA A 72 13.84 6.84 2.12
N ILE A 73 13.07 7.04 1.04
CA ILE A 73 11.74 7.65 1.10
C ILE A 73 10.77 6.78 1.92
N ALA A 74 10.81 5.46 1.75
CA ALA A 74 9.97 4.53 2.51
C ALA A 74 10.28 4.58 4.02
N VAL A 75 11.56 4.58 4.39
CA VAL A 75 11.99 4.68 5.80
C VAL A 75 11.61 6.03 6.40
N ALA A 76 11.84 7.14 5.67
CA ALA A 76 11.44 8.48 6.12
C ALA A 76 9.93 8.59 6.34
N SER A 77 9.13 8.02 5.42
CA SER A 77 7.67 7.97 5.52
C SER A 77 7.21 7.13 6.70
N PHE A 78 7.85 5.97 6.92
CA PHE A 78 7.56 5.12 8.07
C PHE A 78 7.85 5.83 9.39
N LEU A 79 8.98 6.54 9.51
CA LEU A 79 9.30 7.34 10.69
C LEU A 79 8.30 8.48 10.89
N ALA A 80 7.85 9.15 9.83
CA ALA A 80 6.80 10.17 9.90
C ALA A 80 5.48 9.61 10.46
N LEU A 81 5.08 8.40 10.06
CA LEU A 81 3.89 7.75 10.60
C LEU A 81 4.09 7.28 12.04
N ALA A 82 5.22 6.64 12.33
CA ALA A 82 5.46 5.95 13.60
C ALA A 82 5.82 6.91 14.75
N LEU A 83 6.64 7.94 14.50
CA LEU A 83 7.12 8.85 15.55
C LEU A 83 6.30 10.13 15.65
N PHE A 84 5.80 10.63 14.51
CA PHE A 84 5.13 11.92 14.44
C PHE A 84 3.60 11.81 14.33
N ALA A 85 3.05 10.59 14.29
CA ALA A 85 1.63 10.30 14.14
C ALA A 85 0.95 11.09 12.99
N VAL A 86 1.72 11.38 11.95
CA VAL A 86 1.23 12.16 10.80
C VAL A 86 0.11 11.36 10.14
N PRO A 87 -1.02 11.99 9.77
CA PRO A 87 -2.11 11.28 9.13
C PRO A 87 -1.64 10.60 7.83
N PHE A 88 -1.96 9.32 7.69
CA PHE A 88 -1.57 8.48 6.56
C PHE A 88 -1.79 9.14 5.18
N PRO A 89 -2.92 9.84 4.92
CA PRO A 89 -3.13 10.52 3.63
C PRO A 89 -2.04 11.55 3.29
N VAL A 90 -1.56 12.32 4.27
CA VAL A 90 -0.56 13.36 4.06
C VAL A 90 0.78 12.74 3.69
N VAL A 91 1.19 11.69 4.40
CA VAL A 91 2.44 10.96 4.11
C VAL A 91 2.40 10.38 2.70
N VAL A 92 1.28 9.77 2.29
CA VAL A 92 1.13 9.18 0.95
C VAL A 92 1.24 10.25 -0.14
N LEU A 93 0.64 11.43 0.05
CA LEU A 93 0.72 12.53 -0.92
C LEU A 93 2.16 13.04 -1.07
N VAL A 94 2.84 13.29 0.04
CA VAL A 94 4.22 13.81 0.04
C VAL A 94 5.20 12.79 -0.53
N ALA A 95 5.11 11.53 -0.11
CA ALA A 95 5.96 10.45 -0.62
C ALA A 95 5.72 10.19 -2.12
N GLY A 96 4.46 10.24 -2.57
CA GLY A 96 4.10 10.11 -3.97
C GLY A 96 4.69 11.25 -4.82
N PHE A 97 4.62 12.48 -4.32
CA PHE A 97 5.21 13.64 -5.00
C PHE A 97 6.74 13.55 -5.08
N LEU A 98 7.41 13.20 -3.97
CA LEU A 98 8.86 13.00 -3.92
C LEU A 98 9.32 11.89 -4.86
N GLY A 99 8.61 10.74 -4.87
CA GLY A 99 8.89 9.63 -5.76
C GLY A 99 8.72 10.00 -7.25
N TRP A 100 7.68 10.76 -7.58
CA TRP A 100 7.45 11.26 -8.94
C TRP A 100 8.54 12.24 -9.39
N ALA A 101 8.93 13.18 -8.53
CA ALA A 101 10.00 14.14 -8.82
C ALA A 101 11.35 13.42 -9.04
N LEU A 102 11.65 12.40 -8.23
CA LEU A 102 12.86 11.60 -8.35
C LEU A 102 12.88 10.77 -9.64
N HIS A 103 11.75 10.16 -10.01
CA HIS A 103 11.61 9.41 -11.27
C HIS A 103 11.84 10.30 -12.50
N ARG A 104 11.33 11.55 -12.47
CA ARG A 104 11.55 12.53 -13.54
C ARG A 104 13.02 12.93 -13.69
N ARG A 105 13.75 13.11 -12.59
CA ARG A 105 15.19 13.44 -12.62
C ARG A 105 16.04 12.28 -13.13
N GLY A 106 15.69 11.03 -12.78
CA GLY A 106 16.34 9.83 -13.32
C GLY A 106 16.13 9.67 -14.83
N ALA A 107 14.91 9.91 -15.33
CA ALA A 107 14.60 9.87 -16.76
C ALA A 107 15.36 10.96 -17.56
N ALA A 108 15.47 12.16 -17.00
CA ALA A 108 16.25 13.24 -17.60
C ALA A 108 17.76 12.94 -17.64
N ALA A 109 18.31 12.29 -16.59
CA ALA A 109 19.72 11.90 -16.53
C ALA A 109 20.08 10.78 -17.52
N LEU A 110 19.18 9.83 -17.77
CA LEU A 110 19.38 8.83 -18.83
C LEU A 110 19.30 9.46 -20.23
N ALA A 111 18.37 10.38 -20.48
CA ALA A 111 18.25 11.08 -21.76
C ALA A 111 19.49 11.93 -22.09
N ALA A 112 20.10 12.57 -21.08
CA ALA A 112 21.34 13.34 -21.25
C ALA A 112 22.56 12.48 -21.59
N ARG A 113 22.63 11.22 -21.09
CA ARG A 113 23.69 10.27 -21.43
C ARG A 113 23.58 9.71 -22.84
N SER A 114 22.37 9.59 -23.38
CA SER A 114 22.14 9.16 -24.77
C SER A 114 22.47 10.24 -25.81
N ALA A 115 22.64 11.50 -25.38
CA ALA A 115 23.02 12.62 -26.24
C ALA A 115 24.54 12.89 -26.28
N ALA A 116 25.34 12.14 -25.52
CA ALA A 116 26.79 12.21 -25.61
C ALA A 116 27.25 11.47 -26.88
N PRO A 117 27.86 12.16 -27.87
CA PRO A 117 28.35 11.50 -29.07
C PRO A 117 29.46 10.51 -28.69
N VAL A 118 29.34 9.29 -29.20
CA VAL A 118 30.39 8.28 -29.16
C VAL A 118 31.53 8.81 -30.03
N SER A 119 32.59 9.33 -29.39
CA SER A 119 33.88 9.62 -30.01
C SER A 119 34.78 8.41 -29.94
#